data_AF-A0A1U7CUC9-F1
#
_entry.id   AF-A0A1U7CUC9-F1
#
_cell.length_a   1.000
_cell.length_b   1.000
_cell.length_c   1.000
_cell.angle_alpha   90.00
_cell.angle_beta   90.00
_cell.angle_gamma   90.00
#
_symmetry.space_group_name_H-M   'P 1'
#
loop_
_entity.id
_entity.type
_entity.pdbx_description
1 polymer ?
#
loop_
_entity_poly.entity_id
_entity_poly.type
_entity_poly.pdbx_seq_one_letter_code
_entity_poly.pdbx_strand_id
1 'polypeptide(L)'
;MSAIQATGGELTRVEDSEAIGPIPKELAILFVVAGVGGVLLPGPIGTPFLIIGAVALWPQLLEAADRGIRERFPRAHHCGVRQVKRFVADLERRYP
;
A
#
# COMPACT_ATOMS: atom_id res chain seq x y z
N MET A 1 -32.18 -32.82 -11.65
CA MET A 1 -32.04 -32.37 -13.05
C MET A 1 -31.09 -31.19 -13.08
N SER A 2 -30.06 -31.30 -13.91
CA SER A 2 -28.90 -30.41 -14.01
C SER A 2 -29.17 -29.28 -15.00
N ALA A 3 -28.70 -28.08 -14.68
CA ALA A 3 -28.32 -27.07 -15.66
C ALA A 3 -27.11 -26.31 -15.09
N ILE A 4 -25.94 -26.91 -15.28
CA ILE A 4 -24.64 -26.25 -15.21
C ILE A 4 -24.61 -25.23 -16.34
N GLN A 5 -24.49 -23.94 -16.02
CA GLN A 5 -23.99 -22.94 -16.96
C GLN A 5 -22.58 -22.56 -16.53
N ALA A 6 -21.63 -23.27 -17.14
CA ALA A 6 -20.23 -22.91 -17.17
C ALA A 6 -19.98 -22.23 -18.52
N THR A 7 -19.99 -20.90 -18.53
CA THR A 7 -19.42 -20.14 -19.64
C THR A 7 -18.86 -18.83 -19.09
N GLY A 8 -17.54 -18.63 -19.22
CA GLY A 8 -16.88 -17.36 -18.93
C GLY A 8 -16.04 -17.36 -17.66
N GLY A 9 -15.01 -18.21 -17.63
CA GLY A 9 -13.99 -18.23 -16.57
C GLY A 9 -13.10 -16.99 -16.56
N GLU A 10 -13.65 -15.84 -16.19
CA GLU A 10 -12.94 -14.63 -15.79
C GLU A 10 -13.71 -13.92 -14.66
N LEU A 11 -14.05 -14.68 -13.60
CA LEU A 11 -14.09 -14.10 -12.27
C LEU A 11 -12.64 -13.91 -11.84
N THR A 12 -11.95 -12.95 -12.48
CA THR A 12 -10.65 -12.47 -12.09
C THR A 12 -10.81 -12.00 -10.66
N ARG A 13 -10.42 -12.89 -9.73
CA ARG A 13 -10.04 -12.66 -8.34
C ARG A 13 -10.76 -11.45 -7.78
N VAL A 14 -11.89 -11.68 -7.08
CA VAL A 14 -12.47 -10.74 -6.10
C VAL A 14 -11.34 -9.86 -5.62
N GLU A 15 -11.32 -8.62 -6.14
CA GLU A 15 -10.33 -7.64 -5.76
C GLU A 15 -10.30 -7.72 -4.25
N ASP A 16 -9.11 -7.97 -3.71
CA ASP A 16 -8.86 -7.83 -2.29
C ASP A 16 -9.36 -6.41 -2.00
N SER A 17 -10.61 -6.26 -1.56
CA SER A 17 -11.23 -4.95 -1.46
C SER A 17 -10.42 -4.11 -0.49
N GLU A 18 -9.59 -4.78 0.33
CA GLU A 18 -8.59 -4.36 1.30
C GLU A 18 -7.16 -4.16 0.77
N ALA A 19 -6.89 -4.32 -0.51
CA ALA A 19 -5.61 -3.90 -1.08
C ALA A 19 -5.57 -2.36 -1.13
N ILE A 20 -4.53 -1.78 -0.54
CA ILE A 20 -4.18 -0.37 -0.77
C ILE A 20 -3.54 -0.32 -2.17
N GLY A 21 -4.01 0.58 -3.03
CA GLY A 21 -3.47 0.75 -4.38
C GLY A 21 -1.96 1.10 -4.37
N PRO A 22 -1.27 0.96 -5.51
CA PRO A 22 0.15 1.25 -5.60
C PRO A 22 0.43 2.73 -5.27
N ILE A 23 1.55 2.99 -4.60
CA ILE A 23 1.97 4.34 -4.25
C ILE A 23 2.32 5.10 -5.55
N PRO A 24 1.77 6.31 -5.77
CA PRO A 24 2.17 7.18 -6.89
C PRO A 24 3.68 7.43 -6.87
N LYS A 25 4.32 7.35 -8.04
CA LYS A 25 5.79 7.47 -8.16
C LYS A 25 6.30 8.81 -7.63
N GLU A 26 5.50 9.86 -7.77
CA GLU A 26 5.79 11.21 -7.29
C GLU A 26 5.95 11.23 -5.76
N LEU A 27 5.11 10.50 -5.04
CA LEU A 27 5.21 10.37 -3.58
C LEU A 27 6.41 9.52 -3.18
N ALA A 28 6.69 8.45 -3.91
CA ALA A 28 7.88 7.63 -3.68
C ALA A 28 9.18 8.44 -3.82
N ILE A 29 9.26 9.27 -4.87
CA ILE A 29 10.38 10.20 -5.08
C ILE A 29 10.44 11.24 -3.96
N LEU A 30 9.31 11.80 -3.54
CA LEU A 30 9.26 12.76 -2.44
C LEU A 30 9.81 12.16 -1.13
N PHE A 31 9.47 10.91 -0.82
CA PHE A 31 10.01 10.21 0.35
C PHE A 31 11.51 10.00 0.27
N VAL A 32 12.04 9.67 -0.91
CA VAL A 32 13.50 9.58 -1.11
C VAL A 32 14.17 10.93 -0.89
N VAL A 33 13.66 12.00 -1.50
CA VAL A 33 14.23 13.35 -1.35
C VAL A 33 14.18 13.82 0.10
N ALA A 34 13.04 13.64 0.77
CA ALA A 34 12.88 13.96 2.20
C ALA A 34 13.84 13.13 3.06
N GLY A 35 14.04 11.85 2.73
CA GLY A 35 14.99 10.98 3.39
C GLY A 35 16.44 11.43 3.21
N VAL A 36 16.85 11.80 1.99
CA VAL A 36 18.20 12.34 1.73
C VAL A 36 18.41 13.65 2.50
N GLY A 37 17.42 14.56 2.48
CA GLY A 37 17.45 15.79 3.28
C GLY A 37 17.51 15.51 4.78
N GLY A 38 16.82 14.48 5.26
CA GLY A 38 16.84 14.04 6.66
C GLY A 38 18.12 13.32 7.09
N VAL A 39 18.93 12.81 6.16
CA VAL A 39 20.29 12.30 6.43
C VAL A 39 21.30 13.44 6.55
N LEU A 40 21.06 14.55 5.83
CA LEU A 40 21.85 15.78 6.02
C LEU A 40 21.61 16.43 7.39
N LEU A 41 20.42 16.25 7.97
CA LEU A 41 20.09 16.69 9.32
C LEU A 41 20.66 15.68 10.34
N PRO A 42 21.44 16.11 11.35
CA PRO A 42 21.98 15.19 12.34
C PRO A 42 20.84 14.54 13.15
N GLY A 43 20.63 13.23 12.93
CA GLY A 43 19.67 12.42 13.67
C GLY A 43 19.07 11.27 12.84
N PRO A 44 18.46 10.25 13.48
CA PRO A 44 17.88 9.07 12.81
C PRO A 44 16.54 9.37 12.09
N ILE A 45 16.29 10.63 11.71
CA ILE A 45 14.99 11.07 11.21
C ILE A 45 14.86 10.79 9.71
N GLY A 46 15.94 10.87 8.92
CA GLY A 46 15.91 10.64 7.46
C GLY A 46 15.84 9.18 7.03
N THR A 47 16.37 8.27 7.83
CA THR A 47 16.44 6.83 7.50
C THR A 47 15.08 6.17 7.27
N PRO A 48 14.01 6.38 8.08
CA PRO A 48 12.70 5.80 7.78
C PRO A 48 12.11 6.32 6.47
N PHE A 49 12.28 7.61 6.15
CA PHE A 49 11.80 8.19 4.89
C PHE A 49 12.55 7.63 3.68
N LEU A 50 13.87 7.44 3.77
CA LEU A 50 14.65 6.77 2.72
C LEU A 50 14.19 5.33 2.49
N ILE A 51 13.97 4.58 3.56
CA ILE A 51 13.52 3.18 3.47
C ILE A 51 12.16 3.13 2.79
N ILE A 52 11.21 3.96 3.23
CA ILE A 52 9.86 4.03 2.65
C ILE A 52 9.92 4.43 1.17
N GLY A 53 10.70 5.46 0.83
CA GLY A 53 10.84 5.91 -0.56
C GLY A 53 11.48 4.88 -1.47
N ALA A 54 12.54 4.21 -1.00
CA ALA A 54 13.23 3.16 -1.74
C ALA A 54 12.31 1.94 -1.99
N VAL A 55 11.56 1.51 -0.98
CA VAL A 55 10.59 0.42 -1.11
C VAL A 55 9.45 0.80 -2.05
N ALA A 56 8.96 2.04 -1.98
CA ALA A 56 7.89 2.54 -2.86
C ALA A 56 8.31 2.65 -4.34
N LEU A 57 9.60 2.87 -4.62
CA LEU A 57 10.14 2.87 -5.99
C LEU A 57 10.30 1.47 -6.58
N TRP A 58 10.37 0.43 -5.74
CA TRP A 58 10.59 -0.96 -6.18
C TRP A 58 9.35 -1.83 -5.94
N PRO A 59 8.45 -1.97 -6.93
CA PRO A 59 7.14 -2.60 -6.74
C PRO A 59 7.22 -4.05 -6.24
N GLN A 60 8.22 -4.82 -6.70
CA GLN A 60 8.45 -6.19 -6.25
C GLN A 60 8.82 -6.28 -4.75
N LEU A 61 9.53 -5.28 -4.24
CA LEU A 61 9.92 -5.22 -2.83
C LEU A 61 8.73 -4.80 -1.96
N LEU A 62 7.92 -3.87 -2.45
CA LEU A 62 6.66 -3.48 -1.82
C LEU A 62 5.73 -4.69 -1.68
N GLU A 63 5.53 -5.46 -2.75
CA GLU A 63 4.71 -6.67 -2.73
C GLU A 63 5.26 -7.73 -1.76
N ALA A 64 6.58 -7.94 -1.72
CA ALA A 64 7.20 -8.86 -0.79
C ALA A 64 7.05 -8.40 0.67
N ALA A 65 7.20 -7.10 0.93
CA ALA A 65 7.03 -6.51 2.26
C ALA A 65 5.57 -6.59 2.73
N ASP A 66 4.62 -6.24 1.87
CA ASP A 66 3.19 -6.32 2.17
C ASP A 66 2.76 -7.75 2.48
N ARG A 67 3.21 -8.72 1.65
CA ARG A 67 2.97 -10.15 1.90
C ARG A 67 3.55 -10.59 3.25
N GLY A 68 4.77 -10.19 3.57
CA GLY A 68 5.40 -10.52 4.86
C GLY A 68 4.65 -9.93 6.06
N ILE A 69 4.15 -8.70 5.95
CA ILE A 69 3.35 -8.05 7.00
C ILE A 69 1.98 -8.74 7.14
N ARG A 70 1.35 -9.09 6.02
CA ARG A 70 0.05 -9.76 5.99
C ARG A 70 0.11 -11.17 6.60
N GLU A 71 1.19 -11.91 6.33
CA GLU A 71 1.44 -13.24 6.89
C GLU A 71 1.83 -13.17 8.37
N ARG A 72 2.69 -12.23 8.77
CA ARG A 72 3.20 -12.14 10.15
C ARG A 72 2.22 -11.49 11.12
N PHE A 73 1.50 -10.46 10.67
CA PHE A 73 0.63 -9.63 11.49
C PHE A 73 -0.73 -9.33 10.80
N PRO A 74 -1.53 -10.37 10.50
CA PRO A 74 -2.76 -10.23 9.70
C PRO A 74 -3.77 -9.24 10.29
N ARG A 75 -3.92 -9.20 11.63
CA ARG A 75 -4.83 -8.27 12.30
C ARG A 75 -4.38 -6.81 12.19
N ALA A 76 -3.08 -6.56 12.31
CA ALA A 76 -2.53 -5.21 12.21
C ALA A 76 -2.65 -4.69 10.77
N HIS A 77 -2.38 -5.55 9.78
CA HIS A 77 -2.57 -5.25 8.36
C HIS A 77 -4.01 -4.83 8.06
N HIS A 78 -4.98 -5.67 8.43
CA HIS A 78 -6.40 -5.40 8.20
C HIS A 78 -6.89 -4.12 8.92
N CYS A 79 -6.47 -3.88 10.16
CA CYS A 79 -6.81 -2.65 10.88
C CYS A 79 -6.23 -1.42 10.19
N GLY A 80 -4.97 -1.49 9.75
CA GLY A 80 -4.28 -0.40 9.05
C GLY A 80 -4.97 -0.03 7.73
N VAL A 81 -5.24 -1.03 6.90
CA VAL A 81 -5.98 -0.86 5.64
C VAL A 81 -7.34 -0.21 5.89
N ARG A 82 -8.11 -0.73 6.86
CA ARG A 82 -9.44 -0.20 7.18
C ARG A 82 -9.37 1.26 7.61
N GLN A 83 -8.32 1.65 8.33
CA GLN A 83 -8.11 3.02 8.77
C GLN A 83 -7.78 3.95 7.58
N VAL A 84 -6.90 3.53 6.67
CA VAL A 84 -6.55 4.32 5.47
C VAL A 84 -7.79 4.55 4.60
N LYS A 85 -8.57 3.50 4.32
CA LYS A 85 -9.81 3.63 3.56
C LYS A 85 -10.81 4.58 4.19
N ARG A 86 -11.00 4.47 5.51
CA ARG A 86 -11.88 5.37 6.25
C ARG A 86 -11.40 6.81 6.16
N PHE A 87 -10.10 7.03 6.24
CA PHE A 87 -9.50 8.35 6.12
C PHE A 87 -9.70 8.93 4.72
N VAL A 88 -9.44 8.15 3.66
CA VAL A 88 -9.68 8.58 2.27
C VAL A 88 -11.16 8.91 2.04
N ALA A 89 -12.07 8.04 2.48
CA ALA A 89 -13.51 8.29 2.37
C ALA A 89 -13.95 9.56 3.13
N ASP A 90 -13.32 9.85 4.27
CA ASP A 90 -13.57 11.09 5.01
C ASP A 90 -13.01 12.31 4.28
N LEU A 91 -11.85 12.19 3.63
CA LEU A 91 -11.28 13.25 2.80
C LEU A 91 -12.12 13.56 1.57
N GLU A 92 -12.52 12.54 0.80
CA GLU A 92 -13.38 12.70 -0.38
C GLU A 92 -14.73 13.35 -0.01
N ARG A 93 -15.27 12.99 1.16
CA ARG A 93 -16.49 13.62 1.67
C ARG A 93 -16.30 15.09 2.02
N ARG A 94 -15.10 15.49 2.45
CA ARG A 94 -14.80 16.85 2.93
C ARG A 94 -14.26 17.77 1.85
N TYR A 95 -13.62 17.20 0.83
CA TYR A 95 -12.98 17.89 -0.28
C TYR A 95 -13.32 17.17 -1.60
N PRO A 96 -14.49 17.46 -2.18
CA PRO A 96 -14.92 16.87 -3.45
C PRO A 96 -14.13 17.41 -4.65
#